data_AF-A0AAV9JFA4-F1
#
_entry.id   AF-A0AAV9JFA4-F1
#
_cell.length_a   1.000
_cell.length_b   1.000
_cell.length_c   1.000
_cell.angle_alpha   90.00
_cell.angle_beta   90.00
_cell.angle_gamma   90.00
#
_symmetry.space_group_name_H-M   'P 1'
#
loop_
_entity.id
_entity.type
_entity.pdbx_description
1 polymer ?
#
loop_
_entity_poly.entity_id
_entity_poly.type
_entity_poly.pdbx_seq_one_letter_code
_entity_poly.pdbx_strand_id
1 'polypeptide(L)'
;MAARLLRHQSEQIANALAVVRSLDGDHSHIITLLQAQLADFPSLPENKATPQTESQVFRFVDLPPELRNVIYELCLAKGKVFLRPRPTYDQRYEGYEHFDRPDWQLLSVSRQVRTEAVAVLTSHNHFVISYEHDGWEPFLGPNGHHAKIPMACKQVALATHVRKHLNSVSITFELRNMVGDAVRLARYGRSLSDSEDGEASVLHTHERIGDLCGQWWQLAKRAACPNLRFLQVNIANCLCPIGCHRLIHEAANAIRETSFGRRLEVIEILGTVSSSERTAFIRALFRYEEELYENGYFLRIFENCRPIVGFRNYRTEEDEPSSFANDRGEPLEDEDVNLGPLIDEHKRKLRRERNSRGCLARLFVSETDNETDNEDNDDSEVGEEDDG
;
A
#
# COMPACT_ATOMS: atom_id res chain seq x y z
N MET A 1 18.22 41.40 22.11
CA MET A 1 19.42 40.85 21.47
C MET A 1 19.23 39.38 21.08
N ALA A 2 18.81 38.49 21.99
CA ALA A 2 18.53 37.07 21.70
C ALA A 2 17.54 36.82 20.53
N ALA A 3 16.46 37.60 20.43
CA ALA A 3 15.47 37.45 19.34
C ALA A 3 15.97 37.86 17.94
N ARG A 4 17.05 38.66 17.85
CA ARG A 4 17.70 38.98 16.56
C ARG A 4 18.70 37.89 16.18
N LEU A 5 19.40 37.32 17.17
CA LEU A 5 20.31 36.20 16.97
C LEU A 5 19.57 34.95 16.47
N LEU A 6 18.42 34.62 17.09
CA LEU A 6 17.58 33.49 16.68
C LEU A 6 16.99 33.66 15.27
N ARG A 7 16.60 34.88 14.89
CA ARG A 7 16.13 35.18 13.52
C ARG A 7 17.25 35.01 12.50
N HIS A 8 18.44 35.50 12.81
CA HIS A 8 19.57 35.37 11.91
C HIS A 8 20.01 33.91 11.74
N GLN A 9 20.04 33.13 12.83
CA GLN A 9 20.30 31.69 12.76
C GLN A 9 19.21 30.95 11.96
N SER A 10 17.94 31.31 12.13
CA SER A 10 16.84 30.73 11.33
C SER A 10 16.97 31.02 9.83
N GLU A 11 17.38 32.23 9.45
CA GLU A 11 17.59 32.60 8.03
C GLU A 11 18.82 31.88 7.45
N GLN A 12 19.90 31.75 8.22
CA GLN A 12 21.08 30.99 7.79
C GLN A 12 20.80 29.51 7.61
N ILE A 13 20.02 28.90 8.51
CA ILE A 13 19.56 27.51 8.38
C ILE A 13 18.65 27.36 7.17
N ALA A 14 17.70 28.28 6.95
CA ALA A 14 16.82 28.23 5.78
C ALA A 14 17.59 28.32 4.45
N ASN A 15 18.61 29.18 4.39
CA ASN A 15 19.48 29.28 3.21
C ASN A 15 20.34 28.02 3.01
N ALA A 16 20.87 27.44 4.09
CA ALA A 16 21.60 26.17 4.03
C ALA A 16 20.72 25.05 3.44
N LEU A 17 19.49 24.94 3.95
CA LEU A 17 18.51 23.96 3.51
C LEU A 17 18.10 24.16 2.04
N ALA A 18 17.95 25.40 1.59
CA ALA A 18 17.64 25.71 0.21
C ALA A 18 18.78 25.28 -0.74
N VAL A 19 20.03 25.48 -0.33
CA VAL A 19 21.21 25.05 -1.10
C VAL A 19 21.33 23.52 -1.11
N VAL A 20 21.18 22.85 0.04
CA VAL A 20 21.22 21.38 0.13
C VAL A 20 20.15 20.74 -0.75
N ARG A 21 18.93 21.29 -0.76
CA ARG A 21 17.83 20.80 -1.60
C ARG A 21 18.01 21.05 -3.10
N SER A 22 18.92 21.95 -3.49
CA SER A 22 19.21 22.28 -4.88
C SER A 22 20.32 21.44 -5.50
N LEU A 23 21.00 20.60 -4.71
CA LEU A 23 22.16 19.83 -5.13
C LEU A 23 21.77 18.35 -5.31
N ASP A 24 21.60 17.92 -6.56
CA ASP A 24 21.38 16.51 -6.89
C ASP A 24 22.67 15.70 -6.72
N GLY A 25 22.65 14.73 -5.80
CA GLY A 25 23.50 13.53 -5.82
C GLY A 25 24.92 13.63 -5.27
N ASP A 26 25.60 14.78 -5.33
CA ASP A 26 27.00 14.86 -4.89
C ASP A 26 27.14 15.30 -3.41
N HIS A 27 27.28 14.30 -2.54
CA HIS A 27 27.43 14.46 -1.10
C HIS A 27 28.72 15.20 -0.69
N SER A 28 29.72 15.29 -1.57
CA SER A 28 31.00 15.97 -1.29
C SER A 28 30.81 17.49 -1.09
N HIS A 29 29.90 18.09 -1.86
CA HIS A 29 29.54 19.51 -1.73
C HIS A 29 28.78 19.80 -0.44
N ILE A 30 27.91 18.90 0.01
CA ILE A 30 27.17 19.05 1.27
C ILE A 30 28.14 19.06 2.45
N ILE A 31 29.15 18.18 2.45
CA ILE A 31 30.20 18.15 3.47
C ILE A 31 30.99 19.46 3.46
N THR A 32 31.32 19.99 2.28
CA THR A 32 32.06 21.24 2.14
C THR A 32 31.23 22.46 2.57
N LEU A 33 29.93 22.46 2.29
CA LEU A 33 28.98 23.50 2.74
C LEU A 33 28.76 23.47 4.25
N LEU A 34 28.60 22.28 4.84
CA LEU A 34 28.51 22.13 6.30
C LEU A 34 29.81 22.58 6.96
N GLN A 35 30.97 22.25 6.38
CA GLN A 35 32.27 22.73 6.84
C GLN A 35 32.42 24.25 6.70
N ALA A 36 31.94 24.85 5.61
CA ALA A 36 31.96 26.30 5.40
C ALA A 36 31.03 27.04 6.38
N GLN A 37 29.83 26.52 6.62
CA GLN A 37 28.92 27.09 7.62
C GLN A 37 29.43 26.92 9.05
N LEU A 38 30.12 25.81 9.35
CA LEU A 38 30.83 25.65 10.62
C LEU A 38 31.99 26.64 10.76
N ALA A 39 32.61 27.06 9.66
CA ALA A 39 33.69 28.06 9.67
C ALA A 39 33.18 29.49 9.87
N ASP A 40 31.95 29.80 9.45
CA ASP A 40 31.30 31.11 9.65
C ASP A 40 30.70 31.29 11.06
N PHE A 41 30.72 30.27 11.92
CA PHE A 41 30.41 30.46 13.32
C PHE A 41 31.44 31.40 13.95
N PRO A 42 31.02 32.51 14.60
CA PRO A 42 31.94 33.47 15.17
C PRO A 42 32.87 32.74 16.13
N SER A 43 34.17 32.79 15.83
CA SER A 43 35.23 32.24 16.66
C SER A 43 34.98 32.64 18.11
N LEU A 44 34.67 31.65 18.96
CA LEU A 44 34.54 31.85 20.39
C LEU A 44 35.80 32.59 20.87
N PRO A 45 35.66 33.65 21.68
CA PRO A 45 36.78 34.50 22.07
C PRO A 45 37.94 33.65 22.59
N GLU A 46 39.15 33.91 22.08
CA GLU A 46 40.40 33.25 22.44
C GLU A 46 40.59 33.27 23.96
N ASN A 47 40.17 32.18 24.60
CA ASN A 47 40.33 32.01 26.02
C ASN A 47 41.75 31.56 26.28
N LYS A 48 42.48 32.39 27.03
CA LYS A 48 43.79 32.10 27.63
C LYS A 48 43.82 30.66 28.14
N ALA A 49 44.85 29.93 27.73
CA ALA A 49 45.12 28.53 28.06
C ALA A 49 44.74 28.14 29.50
N THR A 50 43.51 27.63 29.65
CA THR A 50 43.09 26.83 30.80
C THR A 50 43.33 25.35 30.50
N PRO A 51 43.62 24.54 31.52
CA PRO A 51 44.04 23.15 31.36
C PRO A 51 42.91 22.32 30.76
N GLN A 52 43.19 21.67 29.62
CA GLN A 52 42.41 20.62 28.97
C GLN A 52 40.90 20.66 29.24
N THR A 53 40.23 21.58 28.55
CA THR A 53 38.78 21.60 28.40
C THR A 53 38.32 20.21 27.98
N GLU A 54 37.61 19.54 28.87
CA GLU A 54 36.87 18.31 28.60
C GLU A 54 36.19 18.45 27.25
N SER A 55 36.56 17.60 26.29
CA SER A 55 35.98 17.56 24.95
C SER A 55 34.46 17.59 25.10
N GLN A 56 33.85 18.73 24.79
CA GLN A 56 32.44 18.97 25.03
C GLN A 56 31.67 18.01 24.12
N VAL A 57 31.20 16.89 24.68
CA VAL A 57 30.51 15.85 23.93
C VAL A 57 29.16 16.41 23.51
N PHE A 58 29.04 16.75 22.24
CA PHE A 58 27.81 17.25 21.67
C PHE A 58 26.87 16.07 21.33
N ARG A 59 25.69 16.03 21.96
CA ARG A 59 24.75 14.92 21.73
C ARG A 59 23.92 15.21 20.49
N PHE A 60 23.68 14.17 19.68
CA PHE A 60 22.85 14.28 18.47
C PHE A 60 21.46 14.87 18.74
N VAL A 61 20.84 14.54 19.88
CA VAL A 61 19.53 15.06 20.28
C VAL A 61 19.53 16.54 20.65
N ASP A 62 20.70 17.12 20.93
CA ASP A 62 20.85 18.55 21.23
C ASP A 62 20.90 19.39 19.93
N LEU A 63 21.02 18.76 18.74
CA LEU A 63 20.82 19.45 17.46
C LEU A 63 19.41 20.03 17.37
N PRO A 64 19.19 21.18 16.72
CA PRO A 64 17.87 21.60 16.29
C PRO A 64 17.16 20.52 15.45
N PRO A 65 15.82 20.33 15.60
CA PRO A 65 15.06 19.34 14.83
C PRO A 65 15.25 19.45 13.32
N GLU A 66 15.47 20.66 12.81
CA GLU A 66 15.68 20.94 11.39
C GLU A 66 16.96 20.28 10.88
N LEU A 67 18.06 20.38 11.64
CA LEU A 67 19.32 19.74 11.30
C LEU A 67 19.24 18.22 11.44
N ARG A 68 18.50 17.72 12.44
CA ARG A 68 18.25 16.28 12.56
C ARG A 68 17.47 15.75 11.36
N ASN A 69 16.47 16.48 10.87
CA ASN A 69 15.70 16.10 9.68
C ASN A 69 16.58 16.03 8.43
N VAL A 70 17.51 16.97 8.22
CA VAL A 70 18.48 16.87 7.11
C VAL A 70 19.30 15.59 7.21
N ILE A 71 19.78 15.26 8.41
CA ILE A 71 20.55 14.03 8.63
C ILE A 71 19.69 12.80 8.36
N TYR A 72 18.42 12.79 8.80
CA TYR A 72 17.49 11.71 8.50
C TYR A 72 17.20 11.58 7.00
N GLU A 73 16.98 12.69 6.29
CA GLU A 73 16.74 12.69 4.84
C GLU A 73 17.94 12.09 4.10
N LEU A 74 19.17 12.56 4.39
CA LEU A 74 20.39 12.03 3.77
C LEU A 74 20.59 10.52 4.01
N CYS A 75 20.32 10.06 5.23
CA CYS A 75 20.54 8.67 5.62
C CYS A 75 19.40 7.71 5.23
N LEU A 76 18.16 8.20 5.15
CA LEU A 76 16.98 7.34 5.06
C LEU A 76 16.13 7.55 3.80
N ALA A 77 16.16 8.72 3.14
CA ALA A 77 15.39 8.99 1.94
C ALA A 77 16.16 8.57 0.67
N LYS A 78 16.11 7.28 0.36
CA LYS A 78 16.82 6.66 -0.79
C LYS A 78 15.94 6.50 -2.04
N GLY A 79 14.74 7.07 -2.04
CA GLY A 79 13.78 7.00 -3.14
C GLY A 79 13.01 5.69 -3.18
N LYS A 80 13.70 4.55 -3.38
CA LYS A 80 13.07 3.22 -3.46
C LYS A 80 13.72 2.26 -2.48
N VAL A 81 12.90 1.66 -1.62
CA VAL A 81 13.37 0.79 -0.54
C VAL A 81 12.84 -0.62 -0.73
N PHE A 82 13.76 -1.56 -0.90
CA PHE A 82 13.48 -2.97 -1.10
C PHE A 82 13.72 -3.73 0.20
N LEU A 83 12.67 -4.34 0.73
CA LEU A 83 12.76 -5.01 2.02
C LEU A 83 13.39 -6.41 1.92
N ARG A 84 13.42 -6.98 0.71
CA ARG A 84 13.93 -8.31 0.44
C ARG A 84 14.84 -8.32 -0.79
N PRO A 85 15.67 -9.37 -0.96
CA PRO A 85 16.42 -9.59 -2.20
C PRO A 85 15.49 -9.67 -3.40
N ARG A 86 16.01 -9.30 -4.59
CA ARG A 86 15.29 -9.32 -5.87
C ARG A 86 14.72 -10.73 -6.13
N PRO A 87 13.38 -10.87 -6.17
CA PRO A 87 12.77 -12.08 -6.70
C PRO A 87 13.08 -12.21 -8.19
N THR A 88 13.16 -13.45 -8.66
CA THR A 88 13.26 -13.70 -10.10
C THR A 88 12.02 -13.12 -10.81
N TYR A 89 12.22 -12.44 -11.94
CA TYR A 89 11.13 -11.97 -12.81
C TYR A 89 10.17 -10.95 -12.18
N ASP A 90 10.64 -10.09 -11.28
CA ASP A 90 9.85 -9.00 -10.73
C ASP A 90 10.35 -7.64 -11.23
N GLN A 91 9.62 -7.06 -12.19
CA GLN A 91 9.94 -5.75 -12.77
C GLN A 91 9.95 -4.60 -11.75
N ARG A 92 9.29 -4.77 -10.61
CA ARG A 92 9.37 -3.77 -9.54
C ARG A 92 10.80 -3.59 -9.03
N TYR A 93 11.69 -4.55 -9.28
CA TYR A 93 13.12 -4.52 -8.96
C TYR A 93 13.99 -4.08 -10.14
N GLU A 94 13.41 -3.55 -11.22
CA GLU A 94 14.18 -2.89 -12.27
C GLU A 94 14.97 -1.72 -11.68
N GLY A 95 16.26 -1.66 -12.02
CA GLY A 95 17.20 -0.69 -11.49
C GLY A 95 17.56 -0.88 -10.01
N TYR A 96 17.24 -2.02 -9.38
CA TYR A 96 17.48 -2.27 -7.95
C TYR A 96 18.90 -1.91 -7.50
N GLU A 97 19.89 -2.24 -8.31
CA GLU A 97 21.32 -1.96 -8.09
C GLU A 97 21.69 -0.47 -8.05
N HIS A 98 20.84 0.41 -8.56
CA HIS A 98 21.04 1.87 -8.55
C HIS A 98 20.51 2.55 -7.29
N PHE A 99 19.80 1.82 -6.42
CA PHE A 99 19.22 2.38 -5.20
C PHE A 99 20.07 2.04 -3.97
N ASP A 100 20.47 3.08 -3.25
CA ASP A 100 21.16 2.93 -1.97
C ASP A 100 20.24 2.33 -0.90
N ARG A 101 20.85 1.62 0.05
CA ARG A 101 20.14 1.11 1.22
C ARG A 101 20.00 2.21 2.29
N PRO A 102 18.84 2.34 2.95
CA PRO A 102 18.72 3.22 4.11
C PRO A 102 19.64 2.81 5.27
N ASP A 103 20.15 3.77 6.02
CA ASP A 103 20.95 3.53 7.23
C ASP A 103 20.07 3.17 8.44
N TRP A 104 19.60 1.92 8.47
CA TRP A 104 18.68 1.40 9.49
C TRP A 104 19.18 1.53 10.93
N GLN A 105 20.49 1.69 11.14
CA GLN A 105 21.11 1.86 12.44
C GLN A 105 20.57 3.11 13.18
N LEU A 106 20.16 4.15 12.45
CA LEU A 106 19.54 5.34 13.04
C LEU A 106 18.27 5.01 13.83
N LEU A 107 17.52 3.98 13.41
CA LEU A 107 16.31 3.56 14.11
C LEU A 107 16.60 2.91 15.47
N SER A 108 17.87 2.58 15.75
CA SER A 108 18.31 1.93 16.98
C SER A 108 18.90 2.89 18.01
N VAL A 109 19.06 4.18 17.70
CA VAL A 109 19.79 5.14 18.56
C VAL A 109 19.02 5.48 19.85
N SER A 110 17.83 6.07 19.73
CA SER A 110 16.99 6.44 20.88
C SER A 110 15.51 6.46 20.47
N ARG A 111 14.58 6.49 21.43
CA ARG A 111 13.14 6.54 21.13
C ARG A 111 12.74 7.79 20.35
N GLN A 112 13.31 8.94 20.70
CA GLN A 112 13.06 10.20 20.00
C GLN A 112 13.57 10.11 18.56
N VAL A 113 14.85 9.75 18.39
CA VAL A 113 15.49 9.62 17.07
C VAL A 113 14.72 8.65 16.20
N ARG A 114 14.36 7.48 16.73
CA ARG A 114 13.54 6.49 16.02
C ARG A 114 12.21 7.07 15.55
N THR A 115 11.50 7.81 16.40
CA THR A 115 10.19 8.37 16.07
C THR A 115 10.29 9.37 14.91
N GLU A 116 11.28 10.26 14.95
CA GLU A 116 11.53 11.25 13.90
C GLU A 116 12.03 10.58 12.61
N ALA A 117 13.03 9.71 12.72
CA ALA A 117 13.67 9.01 11.61
C ALA A 117 12.70 8.10 10.85
N VAL A 118 11.83 7.34 11.54
CA VAL A 118 10.84 6.49 10.86
C VAL A 118 9.86 7.32 10.05
N ALA A 119 9.45 8.50 10.56
CA ALA A 119 8.55 9.36 9.82
C ALA A 119 9.17 9.80 8.48
N VAL A 120 10.45 10.19 8.48
CA VAL A 120 11.20 10.51 7.24
C VAL A 120 11.31 9.28 6.34
N LEU A 121 11.83 8.17 6.86
CA LEU A 121 12.01 6.91 6.13
C LEU A 121 10.73 6.46 5.43
N THR A 122 9.59 6.52 6.10
CA THR A 122 8.33 5.98 5.55
C THR A 122 7.59 6.94 4.62
N SER A 123 7.84 8.25 4.74
CA SER A 123 7.17 9.27 3.94
C SER A 123 7.98 9.76 2.74
N HIS A 124 9.28 9.47 2.65
CA HIS A 124 10.13 9.91 1.53
C HIS A 124 10.54 8.76 0.61
N ASN A 125 10.12 7.53 0.89
CA ASN A 125 10.49 6.37 0.10
C ASN A 125 9.28 5.63 -0.44
N HIS A 126 9.47 5.04 -1.61
CA HIS A 126 8.61 4.04 -2.21
C HIS A 126 9.03 2.64 -1.76
N PHE A 127 8.20 1.98 -0.96
CA PHE A 127 8.52 0.66 -0.42
C PHE A 127 8.10 -0.44 -1.38
N VAL A 128 9.02 -1.29 -1.81
CA VAL A 128 8.72 -2.49 -2.59
C VAL A 128 8.63 -3.68 -1.66
N ILE A 129 7.42 -4.24 -1.57
CA ILE A 129 7.10 -5.35 -0.68
C ILE A 129 7.00 -6.63 -1.51
N SER A 130 7.80 -7.62 -1.14
CA SER A 130 7.79 -8.94 -1.77
C SER A 130 6.47 -9.68 -1.50
N TYR A 131 6.24 -10.70 -2.29
CA TYR A 131 5.05 -11.54 -2.29
C TYR A 131 4.94 -12.37 -0.98
N GLU A 132 6.07 -12.71 -0.35
CA GLU A 132 6.10 -13.45 0.90
C GLU A 132 5.23 -12.78 1.97
N HIS A 133 4.46 -13.59 2.71
CA HIS A 133 3.62 -13.12 3.82
C HIS A 133 4.43 -12.30 4.85
N ASP A 134 5.73 -12.58 4.88
CA ASP A 134 6.75 -12.01 5.75
C ASP A 134 7.40 -10.73 5.19
N GLY A 135 7.00 -10.28 4.00
CA GLY A 135 7.48 -9.04 3.39
C GLY A 135 7.16 -7.80 4.23
N TRP A 136 6.11 -7.89 5.06
CA TRP A 136 5.72 -6.86 6.03
C TRP A 136 6.34 -7.05 7.41
N GLU A 137 7.04 -8.15 7.68
CA GLU A 137 7.64 -8.43 8.99
C GLU A 137 8.54 -7.32 9.53
N PRO A 138 9.36 -6.63 8.70
CA PRO A 138 10.12 -5.48 9.18
C PRO A 138 9.25 -4.44 9.88
N PHE A 139 7.95 -4.39 9.55
CA PHE A 139 6.99 -3.45 10.11
C PHE A 139 6.05 -4.06 11.14
N LEU A 140 5.82 -5.38 11.17
CA LEU A 140 4.67 -5.97 11.87
C LEU A 140 4.93 -6.61 13.25
N GLY A 141 6.13 -7.06 13.62
CA GLY A 141 6.25 -7.72 14.93
C GLY A 141 7.34 -8.79 15.14
N PRO A 142 7.50 -9.30 16.39
CA PRO A 142 8.58 -10.21 16.86
C PRO A 142 8.64 -11.58 16.26
N ASN A 143 7.59 -11.97 15.55
CA ASN A 143 7.46 -13.33 15.08
C ASN A 143 8.16 -13.53 13.73
N GLY A 144 8.76 -12.46 13.18
CA GLY A 144 9.47 -12.53 11.92
C GLY A 144 10.93 -12.95 12.04
N HIS A 145 11.29 -14.01 11.33
CA HIS A 145 12.57 -14.72 11.45
C HIS A 145 13.74 -14.09 10.67
N HIS A 146 13.76 -12.76 10.47
CA HIS A 146 14.87 -12.12 9.76
C HIS A 146 16.10 -11.83 10.64
N ALA A 147 17.16 -12.59 10.36
CA ALA A 147 18.47 -12.51 10.98
C ALA A 147 19.29 -11.23 10.71
N LYS A 148 18.74 -10.21 10.03
CA LYS A 148 19.51 -9.01 9.61
C LYS A 148 18.96 -7.66 10.05
N ILE A 149 17.76 -7.59 10.64
CA ILE A 149 17.31 -6.36 11.29
C ILE A 149 17.76 -6.46 12.76
N PRO A 150 18.55 -5.51 13.28
CA PRO A 150 19.02 -5.57 14.66
C PRO A 150 17.85 -5.78 15.63
N MET A 151 17.96 -6.79 16.50
CA MET A 151 16.96 -7.14 17.51
C MET A 151 16.57 -5.99 18.47
N ALA A 152 17.27 -4.84 18.44
CA ALA A 152 16.95 -3.65 19.21
C ALA A 152 15.72 -2.86 18.69
N CYS A 153 15.20 -3.20 17.50
CA CYS A 153 14.04 -2.54 16.90
C CYS A 153 12.66 -3.15 17.26
N LYS A 154 12.60 -4.13 18.18
CA LYS A 154 11.34 -4.79 18.57
C LYS A 154 10.36 -3.82 19.28
N GLN A 155 9.06 -3.68 18.98
CA GLN A 155 8.27 -4.07 17.80
C GLN A 155 6.84 -3.49 17.75
N VAL A 156 6.38 -2.67 18.71
CA VAL A 156 5.04 -2.06 18.64
C VAL A 156 5.07 -0.66 18.01
N ALA A 157 6.18 0.08 18.16
CA ALA A 157 6.27 1.44 17.66
C ALA A 157 6.35 1.53 16.13
N LEU A 158 7.11 0.64 15.47
CA LEU A 158 7.39 0.77 14.05
C LEU A 158 6.14 0.56 13.19
N ALA A 159 5.31 -0.46 13.50
CA ALA A 159 4.03 -0.70 12.83
C ALA A 159 3.12 0.54 12.86
N THR A 160 2.98 1.15 14.03
CA THR A 160 2.17 2.35 14.22
C THR A 160 2.70 3.52 13.41
N HIS A 161 4.02 3.72 13.39
CA HIS A 161 4.64 4.79 12.63
C HIS A 161 4.54 4.56 11.12
N VAL A 162 4.79 3.34 10.63
CA VAL A 162 4.62 2.97 9.21
C VAL A 162 3.18 3.19 8.80
N ARG A 163 2.21 2.70 9.56
CA ARG A 163 0.78 2.93 9.29
C ARG A 163 0.44 4.42 9.25
N LYS A 164 1.08 5.23 10.08
CA LYS A 164 0.86 6.67 10.15
C LYS A 164 1.56 7.44 9.02
N HIS A 165 2.70 6.99 8.51
CA HIS A 165 3.56 7.83 7.66
C HIS A 165 3.82 7.26 6.26
N LEU A 166 3.49 5.99 6.01
CA LEU A 166 3.62 5.35 4.70
C LEU A 166 2.76 6.08 3.66
N ASN A 167 3.41 6.61 2.63
CA ASN A 167 2.75 7.35 1.54
C ASN A 167 2.83 6.63 0.18
N SER A 168 3.79 5.73 -0.01
CA SER A 168 4.08 5.11 -1.30
C SER A 168 4.53 3.68 -1.12
N VAL A 169 3.82 2.74 -1.74
CA VAL A 169 4.10 1.31 -1.61
C VAL A 169 3.82 0.56 -2.90
N SER A 170 4.60 -0.48 -3.16
CA SER A 170 4.41 -1.43 -4.24
C SER A 170 4.24 -2.84 -3.69
N ILE A 171 3.14 -3.48 -4.06
CA ILE A 171 2.79 -4.86 -3.72
C ILE A 171 2.66 -5.69 -5.00
N THR A 172 2.58 -7.00 -4.85
CA THR A 172 2.39 -7.92 -5.97
C THR A 172 1.31 -8.93 -5.64
N PHE A 173 0.49 -9.22 -6.64
CA PHE A 173 -0.50 -10.28 -6.60
C PHE A 173 0.03 -11.43 -7.42
N GLU A 174 0.68 -12.35 -6.71
CA GLU A 174 1.49 -13.37 -7.33
C GLU A 174 1.20 -14.75 -6.76
N LEU A 175 1.27 -15.75 -7.63
CA LEU A 175 1.03 -17.14 -7.26
C LEU A 175 2.07 -17.71 -6.28
N ARG A 176 3.29 -17.17 -6.28
CA ARG A 176 4.36 -17.56 -5.34
C ARG A 176 3.99 -17.35 -3.86
N ASN A 177 2.93 -16.58 -3.59
CA ASN A 177 2.34 -16.45 -2.26
C ASN A 177 1.88 -17.80 -1.68
N MET A 178 1.50 -18.75 -2.53
CA MET A 178 1.01 -20.05 -2.07
C MET A 178 2.11 -21.09 -1.93
N VAL A 179 3.01 -21.18 -2.92
CA VAL A 179 4.08 -22.17 -2.97
C VAL A 179 5.28 -21.52 -3.68
N GLY A 180 6.48 -21.62 -3.11
CA GLY A 180 7.63 -20.82 -3.56
C GLY A 180 7.95 -20.93 -5.06
N ASP A 181 7.84 -22.14 -5.63
CA ASP A 181 8.11 -22.41 -7.05
C ASP A 181 6.84 -22.51 -7.91
N ALA A 182 5.72 -21.97 -7.43
CA ALA A 182 4.41 -22.11 -8.07
C ALA A 182 4.38 -21.53 -9.48
N VAL A 183 5.16 -20.50 -9.79
CA VAL A 183 5.23 -19.94 -11.15
C VAL A 183 5.83 -20.96 -12.12
N ARG A 184 6.87 -21.69 -11.70
CA ARG A 184 7.47 -22.75 -12.52
C ARG A 184 6.49 -23.91 -12.65
N LEU A 185 5.83 -24.32 -11.58
CA LEU A 185 4.81 -25.38 -11.61
C LEU A 185 3.62 -25.01 -12.51
N ALA A 186 3.14 -23.78 -12.43
CA ALA A 186 2.06 -23.26 -13.29
C ALA A 186 2.45 -23.25 -14.78
N ARG A 187 3.74 -23.02 -15.10
CA ARG A 187 4.23 -23.14 -16.48
C ARG A 187 4.18 -24.59 -16.99
N TYR A 188 4.43 -25.58 -16.12
CA TYR A 188 4.43 -27.00 -16.49
C TYR A 188 3.07 -27.70 -16.33
N GLY A 189 2.21 -27.23 -15.43
CA GLY A 189 0.91 -27.82 -15.11
C GLY A 189 -0.04 -27.85 -16.31
N ARG A 190 0.13 -26.93 -17.26
CA ARG A 190 -0.60 -26.88 -18.54
C ARG A 190 -0.44 -28.15 -19.39
N SER A 191 0.64 -28.91 -19.19
CA SER A 191 0.86 -30.17 -19.91
C SER A 191 0.21 -31.38 -19.24
N LEU A 192 -0.23 -31.26 -17.99
CA LEU A 192 -0.85 -32.36 -17.23
C LEU A 192 -2.39 -32.38 -17.35
N SER A 193 -3.00 -31.26 -17.75
CA SER A 193 -4.45 -31.14 -17.93
C SER A 193 -5.00 -31.96 -19.12
N ASP A 194 -4.13 -32.51 -19.97
CA ASP A 194 -4.53 -33.33 -21.12
C ASP A 194 -4.75 -34.81 -20.76
N SER A 195 -4.66 -35.18 -19.47
CA SER A 195 -4.95 -36.53 -18.97
C SER A 195 -6.33 -36.62 -18.33
N GLU A 196 -7.04 -37.74 -18.48
CA GLU A 196 -8.38 -37.96 -17.89
C GLU A 196 -8.35 -37.90 -16.35
N ASP A 197 -7.25 -38.34 -15.72
CA ASP A 197 -7.04 -38.18 -14.27
C ASP A 197 -6.74 -36.71 -13.87
N GLY A 198 -6.47 -35.85 -14.84
CA GLY A 198 -6.15 -34.44 -14.64
C GLY A 198 -7.36 -33.57 -14.29
N GLU A 199 -8.57 -33.93 -14.73
CA GLU A 199 -9.75 -33.06 -14.56
C GLU A 199 -10.15 -32.90 -13.08
N ALA A 200 -10.15 -33.99 -12.31
CA ALA A 200 -10.42 -33.94 -10.86
C ALA A 200 -9.32 -33.16 -10.10
N SER A 201 -8.06 -33.30 -10.52
CA SER A 201 -6.93 -32.55 -9.95
C SER A 201 -7.02 -31.05 -10.26
N VAL A 202 -7.49 -30.69 -11.46
CA VAL A 202 -7.71 -29.31 -11.89
C VAL A 202 -8.80 -28.65 -11.06
N LEU A 203 -9.93 -29.32 -10.86
CA LEU A 203 -11.03 -28.78 -10.06
C LEU A 203 -10.59 -28.51 -8.62
N HIS A 204 -9.96 -29.50 -7.97
CA HIS A 204 -9.47 -29.35 -6.60
C HIS A 204 -8.43 -28.23 -6.46
N THR A 205 -7.58 -28.05 -7.48
CA THR A 205 -6.56 -26.98 -7.44
C THR A 205 -7.18 -25.59 -7.62
N HIS A 206 -8.29 -25.46 -8.36
CA HIS A 206 -9.05 -24.21 -8.46
C HIS A 206 -9.79 -23.85 -7.17
N GLU A 207 -10.16 -24.81 -6.32
CA GLU A 207 -10.77 -24.51 -5.01
C GLU A 207 -9.85 -23.63 -4.14
N ARG A 208 -8.52 -23.70 -4.35
CA ARG A 208 -7.54 -22.90 -3.64
C ARG A 208 -7.40 -21.46 -4.13
N ILE A 209 -8.10 -21.06 -5.20
CA ILE A 209 -8.13 -19.67 -5.66
C ILE A 209 -8.63 -18.77 -4.54
N GLY A 210 -9.63 -19.21 -3.76
CA GLY A 210 -10.14 -18.46 -2.61
C GLY A 210 -9.06 -18.07 -1.60
N ASP A 211 -8.16 -19.00 -1.26
CA ASP A 211 -7.03 -18.74 -0.35
C ASP A 211 -6.07 -17.67 -0.91
N LEU A 212 -5.76 -17.76 -2.21
CA LEU A 212 -4.89 -16.82 -2.89
C LEU A 212 -5.48 -15.41 -2.90
N CYS A 213 -6.76 -15.30 -3.26
CA CYS A 213 -7.51 -14.05 -3.26
C CYS A 213 -7.57 -13.44 -1.85
N GLY A 214 -7.80 -14.27 -0.83
CA GLY A 214 -7.77 -13.87 0.57
C GLY A 214 -6.42 -13.28 0.97
N GLN A 215 -5.30 -13.87 0.52
CA GLN A 215 -3.97 -13.34 0.77
C GLN A 215 -3.72 -12.00 0.06
N TRP A 216 -4.14 -11.86 -1.20
CA TRP A 216 -4.03 -10.59 -1.94
C TRP A 216 -4.84 -9.47 -1.28
N TRP A 217 -6.05 -9.78 -0.81
CA TRP A 217 -6.85 -8.85 -0.02
C TRP A 217 -6.14 -8.44 1.27
N GLN A 218 -5.54 -9.38 2.01
CA GLN A 218 -4.74 -9.05 3.20
C GLN A 218 -3.53 -8.17 2.88
N LEU A 219 -2.84 -8.40 1.76
CA LEU A 219 -1.73 -7.56 1.31
C LEU A 219 -2.19 -6.14 0.99
N ALA A 220 -3.28 -6.00 0.22
CA ALA A 220 -3.88 -4.70 -0.08
C ALA A 220 -4.34 -3.98 1.21
N LYS A 221 -4.98 -4.69 2.13
CA LYS A 221 -5.43 -4.17 3.42
C LYS A 221 -4.27 -3.71 4.32
N ARG A 222 -3.13 -4.40 4.30
CA ARG A 222 -1.91 -3.97 5.00
C ARG A 222 -1.31 -2.72 4.36
N ALA A 223 -1.36 -2.63 3.03
CA ALA A 223 -0.92 -1.46 2.28
C ALA A 223 -1.79 -0.22 2.51
N ALA A 224 -3.09 -0.39 2.80
CA ALA A 224 -4.09 0.67 2.98
C ALA A 224 -3.90 1.52 4.25
N CYS A 225 -2.79 2.25 4.28
CA CYS A 225 -2.47 3.21 5.33
C CYS A 225 -3.26 4.54 5.11
N PRO A 226 -3.70 5.25 6.16
CA PRO A 226 -4.47 6.49 6.02
C PRO A 226 -3.79 7.59 5.19
N ASN A 227 -2.46 7.61 5.17
CA ASN A 227 -1.64 8.60 4.46
C ASN A 227 -1.07 8.09 3.14
N LEU A 228 -1.48 6.90 2.69
CA LEU A 228 -1.08 6.37 1.40
C LEU A 228 -1.57 7.28 0.27
N ARG A 229 -0.67 7.69 -0.61
CA ARG A 229 -0.92 8.52 -1.80
C ARG A 229 -0.72 7.73 -3.09
N PHE A 230 0.24 6.81 -3.09
CA PHE A 230 0.59 6.00 -4.26
C PHE A 230 0.62 4.52 -3.90
N LEU A 231 -0.14 3.73 -4.64
CA LEU A 231 -0.13 2.27 -4.56
C LEU A 231 0.25 1.71 -5.93
N GLN A 232 1.34 0.95 -6.01
CA GLN A 232 1.65 0.16 -7.19
C GLN A 232 1.30 -1.31 -6.92
N VAL A 233 0.66 -1.97 -7.89
CA VAL A 233 0.29 -3.38 -7.83
C VAL A 233 0.82 -4.07 -9.07
N ASN A 234 1.75 -4.99 -8.88
CA ASN A 234 2.21 -5.86 -9.95
C ASN A 234 1.29 -7.09 -10.05
N ILE A 235 0.62 -7.24 -11.19
CA ILE A 235 -0.25 -8.38 -11.49
C ILE A 235 0.30 -9.26 -12.61
N ALA A 236 1.57 -9.11 -13.01
CA ALA A 236 2.18 -9.87 -14.10
C ALA A 236 2.06 -11.40 -13.92
N ASN A 237 2.14 -11.87 -12.68
CA ASN A 237 2.05 -13.28 -12.31
C ASN A 237 0.80 -13.61 -11.48
N CYS A 238 -0.31 -12.88 -11.71
CA CYS A 238 -1.61 -13.13 -11.08
C CYS A 238 -2.30 -14.37 -11.71
N LEU A 239 -1.66 -15.53 -11.63
CA LEU A 239 -2.12 -16.77 -12.25
C LEU A 239 -2.98 -17.59 -11.28
N CYS A 240 -3.91 -18.37 -11.82
CA CYS A 240 -4.51 -19.45 -11.04
C CYS A 240 -3.42 -20.48 -10.65
N PRO A 241 -3.63 -21.33 -9.64
CA PRO A 241 -2.56 -22.22 -9.15
C PRO A 241 -2.06 -23.25 -10.17
N ILE A 242 -2.82 -23.50 -11.23
CA ILE A 242 -2.45 -24.39 -12.35
C ILE A 242 -1.78 -23.62 -13.49
N GLY A 243 -1.92 -22.29 -13.52
CA GLY A 243 -1.42 -21.45 -14.60
C GLY A 243 -2.28 -21.43 -15.87
N CYS A 244 -3.52 -21.95 -15.84
CA CYS A 244 -4.35 -22.03 -17.04
C CYS A 244 -4.97 -20.67 -17.44
N HIS A 245 -5.25 -19.79 -16.48
CA HIS A 245 -5.77 -18.43 -16.73
C HIS A 245 -5.23 -17.42 -15.71
N ARG A 246 -5.42 -16.13 -16.02
CA ARG A 246 -5.05 -14.99 -15.17
C ARG A 246 -6.26 -14.52 -14.34
N LEU A 247 -6.01 -14.28 -13.06
CA LEU A 247 -6.99 -13.88 -12.06
C LEU A 247 -7.12 -12.34 -11.96
N ILE A 248 -7.36 -11.69 -13.11
CA ILE A 248 -7.45 -10.23 -13.23
C ILE A 248 -8.63 -9.67 -12.43
N HIS A 249 -9.76 -10.39 -12.46
CA HIS A 249 -10.97 -10.01 -11.75
C HIS A 249 -10.77 -10.07 -10.23
N GLU A 250 -10.13 -11.13 -9.75
CA GLU A 250 -9.84 -11.37 -8.34
C GLU A 250 -8.83 -10.36 -7.81
N ALA A 251 -7.80 -10.03 -8.60
CA ALA A 251 -6.86 -8.96 -8.32
C ALA A 251 -7.57 -7.61 -8.13
N ALA A 252 -8.46 -7.25 -9.05
CA ALA A 252 -9.26 -6.03 -8.93
C ALA A 252 -10.19 -6.08 -7.70
N ASN A 253 -10.82 -7.23 -7.41
CA ASN A 253 -11.67 -7.42 -6.25
C ASN A 253 -10.92 -7.23 -4.94
N ALA A 254 -9.69 -7.74 -4.82
CA ALA A 254 -8.85 -7.54 -3.63
C ALA A 254 -8.59 -6.05 -3.34
N ILE A 255 -8.38 -5.23 -4.37
CA ILE A 255 -8.25 -3.77 -4.25
C ILE A 255 -9.60 -3.14 -3.91
N ARG A 256 -10.65 -3.51 -4.62
CA ARG A 256 -12.03 -3.02 -4.46
C ARG A 256 -12.53 -3.17 -3.02
N GLU A 257 -12.25 -4.31 -2.41
CA GLU A 257 -12.66 -4.66 -1.04
C GLU A 257 -11.77 -4.04 0.05
N THR A 258 -10.74 -3.30 -0.36
CA THR A 258 -9.84 -2.62 0.55
C THR A 258 -10.28 -1.18 0.78
N SER A 259 -10.46 -0.81 2.05
CA SER A 259 -10.80 0.56 2.46
C SER A 259 -9.56 1.46 2.48
N PHE A 260 -9.27 2.12 1.36
CA PHE A 260 -8.17 3.08 1.27
C PHE A 260 -8.50 4.43 1.93
N GLY A 261 -7.46 5.11 2.41
CA GLY A 261 -7.56 6.45 2.98
C GLY A 261 -7.92 7.51 1.94
N ARG A 262 -8.37 8.69 2.41
CA ARG A 262 -8.78 9.81 1.55
C ARG A 262 -7.68 10.36 0.65
N ARG A 263 -6.42 10.09 1.02
CA ARG A 263 -5.22 10.63 0.40
C ARG A 263 -4.71 9.80 -0.78
N LEU A 264 -5.32 8.65 -1.07
CA LEU A 264 -4.91 7.83 -2.20
C LEU A 264 -5.21 8.57 -3.51
N GLU A 265 -4.16 8.87 -4.26
CA GLU A 265 -4.19 9.66 -5.49
C GLU A 265 -3.99 8.79 -6.73
N VAL A 266 -3.13 7.77 -6.65
CA VAL A 266 -2.78 6.93 -7.79
C VAL A 266 -2.74 5.45 -7.38
N ILE A 267 -3.33 4.61 -8.23
CA ILE A 267 -3.16 3.17 -8.22
C ILE A 267 -2.49 2.80 -9.54
N GLU A 268 -1.23 2.43 -9.49
CA GLU A 268 -0.48 2.00 -10.66
C GLU A 268 -0.53 0.47 -10.81
N ILE A 269 -0.98 -0.02 -11.96
CA ILE A 269 -1.09 -1.44 -12.27
C ILE A 269 0.00 -1.79 -13.27
N LEU A 270 0.85 -2.75 -12.89
CA LEU A 270 1.87 -3.32 -13.77
C LEU A 270 1.44 -4.72 -14.22
N GLY A 271 1.81 -5.11 -15.44
CA GLY A 271 1.71 -6.50 -15.86
C GLY A 271 0.47 -6.92 -16.64
N THR A 272 -0.42 -5.99 -17.02
CA THR A 272 -1.50 -6.28 -17.97
C THR A 272 -0.94 -6.58 -19.35
N VAL A 273 -1.44 -7.62 -20.02
CA VAL A 273 -0.96 -8.02 -21.36
C VAL A 273 -1.87 -7.60 -22.51
N SER A 274 -3.11 -7.20 -22.23
CA SER A 274 -4.05 -6.76 -23.26
C SER A 274 -4.96 -5.62 -22.80
N SER A 275 -5.51 -4.86 -23.74
CA SER A 275 -6.55 -3.86 -23.45
C SER A 275 -7.83 -4.50 -22.90
N SER A 276 -8.09 -5.77 -23.21
CA SER A 276 -9.22 -6.51 -22.64
C SER A 276 -9.03 -6.77 -21.15
N GLU A 277 -7.81 -7.09 -20.70
CA GLU A 277 -7.49 -7.22 -19.27
C GLU A 277 -7.63 -5.88 -18.55
N ARG A 278 -7.12 -4.78 -19.12
CA ARG A 278 -7.29 -3.44 -18.54
C ARG A 278 -8.77 -3.09 -18.37
N THR A 279 -9.56 -3.35 -19.41
CA THR A 279 -11.02 -3.15 -19.38
C THR A 279 -11.69 -4.05 -18.34
N ALA A 280 -11.31 -5.32 -18.26
CA ALA A 280 -11.84 -6.27 -17.29
C ALA A 280 -11.50 -5.86 -15.85
N PHE A 281 -10.28 -5.38 -15.61
CA PHE A 281 -9.82 -4.87 -14.33
C PHE A 281 -10.62 -3.64 -13.90
N ILE A 282 -10.78 -2.64 -14.77
CA ILE A 282 -11.61 -1.46 -14.49
C ILE A 282 -13.05 -1.87 -14.22
N ARG A 283 -13.64 -2.75 -15.06
CA ARG A 283 -15.00 -3.24 -14.83
C ARG A 283 -15.14 -3.95 -13.49
N ALA A 284 -14.16 -4.77 -13.10
CA ALA A 284 -14.15 -5.49 -11.84
C ALA A 284 -14.10 -4.54 -10.64
N LEU A 285 -13.30 -3.45 -10.70
CA LEU A 285 -13.29 -2.42 -9.67
C LEU A 285 -14.67 -1.79 -9.42
N PHE A 286 -15.55 -1.74 -10.44
CA PHE A 286 -16.90 -1.20 -10.33
C PHE A 286 -18.00 -2.27 -10.38
N ARG A 287 -17.65 -3.56 -10.43
CA ARG A 287 -18.63 -4.60 -10.69
C ARG A 287 -19.59 -4.64 -9.51
N TYR A 288 -20.84 -4.33 -9.85
CA TYR A 288 -21.99 -4.53 -9.02
C TYR A 288 -22.29 -6.02 -9.11
N GLU A 289 -22.00 -6.77 -8.05
CA GLU A 289 -22.68 -8.04 -7.90
C GLU A 289 -24.14 -7.70 -7.60
N GLU A 290 -25.00 -7.99 -8.58
CA GLU A 290 -26.45 -7.96 -8.47
C GLU A 290 -26.98 -8.94 -7.40
N GLU A 291 -26.09 -9.73 -6.79
CA GLU A 291 -26.33 -10.48 -5.57
C GLU A 291 -26.50 -9.53 -4.38
N LEU A 292 -27.69 -8.92 -4.38
CA LEU A 292 -28.59 -8.67 -3.26
C LEU A 292 -28.17 -9.36 -1.96
N TYR A 293 -27.14 -8.85 -1.28
CA TYR A 293 -27.12 -8.96 0.17
C TYR A 293 -28.14 -7.95 0.70
N GLU A 294 -29.27 -8.46 1.15
CA GLU A 294 -30.34 -7.74 1.88
C GLU A 294 -29.81 -6.89 3.05
N ASN A 295 -28.57 -7.14 3.46
CA ASN A 295 -27.90 -6.50 4.59
C ASN A 295 -27.33 -5.09 4.32
N GLY A 296 -27.51 -4.53 3.12
CA GLY A 296 -27.27 -3.09 2.88
C GLY A 296 -25.82 -2.62 3.08
N TYR A 297 -24.84 -3.52 3.08
CA TYR A 297 -23.42 -3.16 3.11
C TYR A 297 -23.01 -2.63 1.74
N PHE A 298 -23.27 -1.34 1.53
CA PHE A 298 -22.85 -0.63 0.33
C PHE A 298 -21.34 -0.80 0.10
N LEU A 299 -20.98 -1.06 -1.16
CA LEU A 299 -19.63 -1.03 -1.69
C LEU A 299 -18.92 0.28 -1.26
N ARG A 300 -18.00 0.18 -0.30
CA ARG A 300 -17.16 1.29 0.19
C ARG A 300 -16.07 1.72 -0.81
N ILE A 301 -16.24 1.37 -2.08
CA ILE A 301 -15.22 1.58 -3.09
C ILE A 301 -14.95 3.07 -3.22
N PHE A 302 -13.73 3.46 -2.84
CA PHE A 302 -13.23 4.82 -2.94
C PHE A 302 -14.24 5.87 -2.44
N GLU A 303 -15.03 5.57 -1.39
CA GLU A 303 -16.01 6.53 -0.85
C GLU A 303 -15.38 7.88 -0.54
N ASN A 304 -14.11 7.83 -0.15
CA ASN A 304 -13.36 8.94 0.37
C ASN A 304 -12.20 9.41 -0.52
N CYS A 305 -11.96 8.78 -1.67
CA CYS A 305 -10.87 9.14 -2.58
C CYS A 305 -11.30 9.01 -4.04
N ARG A 306 -10.50 9.57 -4.95
CA ARG A 306 -10.75 9.51 -6.40
C ARG A 306 -9.43 9.26 -7.12
N PRO A 307 -8.86 8.05 -6.97
CA PRO A 307 -7.55 7.78 -7.54
C PRO A 307 -7.61 7.72 -9.07
N ILE A 308 -6.47 8.02 -9.68
CA ILE A 308 -6.20 7.68 -11.08
C ILE A 308 -5.65 6.25 -11.11
N VAL A 309 -6.18 5.42 -11.99
CA VAL A 309 -5.61 4.08 -12.25
C VAL A 309 -4.68 4.19 -13.44
N GLY A 310 -3.37 4.10 -13.21
CA GLY A 310 -2.37 4.11 -14.27
C GLY A 310 -1.97 2.69 -14.65
N PHE A 311 -2.16 2.29 -15.90
CA PHE A 311 -1.60 1.07 -16.46
C PHE A 311 -0.27 1.41 -17.11
N ARG A 312 0.81 0.76 -16.67
CA ARG A 312 2.13 0.96 -17.28
C ARG A 312 2.46 -0.20 -18.21
N ASN A 313 3.20 0.14 -19.27
CA ASN A 313 3.69 -0.80 -20.24
C ASN A 313 4.55 -1.86 -19.54
N TYR A 314 4.21 -3.12 -19.82
CA TYR A 314 4.90 -4.28 -19.28
C TYR A 314 5.92 -4.78 -20.30
N ARG A 315 7.20 -4.45 -20.09
CA ARG A 315 8.30 -4.98 -20.91
C ARG A 315 9.00 -6.11 -20.18
N THR A 316 8.77 -7.36 -20.55
CA THR A 316 9.71 -8.42 -20.15
C THR A 316 11.00 -8.18 -20.92
N GLU A 317 12.14 -8.10 -20.25
CA GLU A 317 13.44 -8.25 -20.89
C GLU A 317 13.39 -9.48 -21.83
N GLU A 318 13.90 -9.31 -23.05
CA GLU A 318 13.43 -9.92 -24.30
C GLU A 318 13.52 -11.45 -24.44
N ASP A 319 13.86 -12.21 -23.39
CA ASP A 319 14.23 -13.63 -23.52
C ASP A 319 13.41 -14.63 -22.68
N GLU A 320 12.35 -14.20 -21.99
CA GLU A 320 11.56 -15.11 -21.16
C GLU A 320 10.33 -15.67 -21.91
N PRO A 321 10.30 -16.99 -22.20
CA PRO A 321 9.10 -17.67 -22.66
C PRO A 321 8.10 -17.71 -21.49
N SER A 322 7.35 -16.63 -21.30
CA SER A 322 6.11 -16.75 -20.54
C SER A 322 5.23 -17.72 -21.31
N SER A 323 4.54 -18.63 -20.63
CA SER A 323 3.56 -19.53 -21.25
C SER A 323 2.39 -18.78 -21.95
N PHE A 324 2.34 -17.45 -21.77
CA PHE A 324 1.45 -16.49 -22.43
C PHE A 324 2.14 -15.68 -23.53
N ALA A 325 3.36 -16.04 -23.95
CA ALA A 325 4.06 -15.36 -25.04
C ALA A 325 3.24 -15.36 -26.34
N ASN A 326 2.42 -16.40 -26.55
CA ASN A 326 1.55 -16.52 -27.72
C ASN A 326 0.36 -15.54 -27.70
N ASP A 327 -0.02 -15.02 -26.53
CA ASP A 327 -1.11 -14.05 -26.36
C ASP A 327 -0.60 -12.59 -26.30
N ARG A 328 0.70 -12.37 -26.56
CA ARG A 328 1.24 -11.02 -26.62
C ARG A 328 0.78 -10.36 -27.92
N GLY A 329 -0.33 -9.63 -27.82
CA GLY A 329 -0.68 -8.62 -28.79
C GLY A 329 0.39 -7.53 -28.89
N GLU A 330 0.12 -6.50 -29.69
CA GLU A 330 1.00 -5.34 -29.79
C GLU A 330 1.30 -4.75 -28.40
N PRO A 331 2.52 -4.24 -28.17
CA PRO A 331 2.89 -3.65 -26.89
C PRO A 331 1.92 -2.52 -26.54
N LEU A 332 1.32 -2.60 -25.35
CA LEU A 332 0.38 -1.59 -24.90
C LEU A 332 1.13 -0.33 -24.45
N GLU A 333 0.61 0.83 -24.86
CA GLU A 333 1.07 2.12 -24.33
C GLU A 333 0.63 2.31 -22.88
N ASP A 334 1.28 3.25 -22.19
CA ASP A 334 0.84 3.68 -20.86
C ASP A 334 -0.54 4.35 -20.96
N GLU A 335 -1.40 4.08 -19.98
CA GLU A 335 -2.78 4.55 -19.98
C GLU A 335 -3.20 4.95 -18.57
N ASP A 336 -3.71 6.18 -18.40
CA ASP A 336 -4.26 6.65 -17.13
C ASP A 336 -5.78 6.77 -17.21
N VAL A 337 -6.48 6.06 -16.33
CA VAL A 337 -7.95 6.07 -16.22
C VAL A 337 -8.36 6.83 -14.97
N ASN A 338 -9.01 7.98 -15.15
CA ASN A 338 -9.56 8.76 -14.03
C ASN A 338 -10.84 8.10 -13.51
N LEU A 339 -10.81 7.59 -12.28
CA LEU A 339 -11.98 6.93 -11.68
C LEU A 339 -13.05 7.93 -11.21
N GLY A 340 -12.75 9.22 -11.08
CA GLY A 340 -13.66 10.23 -10.57
C GLY A 340 -15.03 10.25 -11.26
N PRO A 341 -15.09 10.40 -12.60
CA PRO A 341 -16.33 10.36 -13.36
C PRO A 341 -17.09 9.03 -13.24
N LEU A 342 -16.36 7.89 -13.25
CA LEU A 342 -16.95 6.55 -13.13
C LEU A 342 -17.57 6.35 -11.75
N ILE A 343 -16.90 6.81 -10.67
CA ILE A 343 -17.43 6.81 -9.31
C ILE A 343 -18.71 7.67 -9.23
N ASP A 344 -18.73 8.84 -9.86
CA ASP A 344 -19.90 9.73 -9.84
C ASP A 344 -21.09 9.17 -10.63
N GLU A 345 -20.83 8.56 -11.78
CA GLU A 345 -21.84 7.82 -12.52
C GLU A 345 -22.40 6.65 -11.71
N HIS A 346 -21.53 5.85 -11.10
CA HIS A 346 -21.92 4.74 -10.25
C HIS A 346 -22.79 5.19 -9.07
N LYS A 347 -22.38 6.25 -8.35
CA LYS A 347 -23.18 6.86 -7.27
C LYS A 347 -24.53 7.36 -7.75
N ARG A 348 -24.62 7.94 -8.96
CA ARG A 348 -25.90 8.36 -9.57
C ARG A 348 -26.80 7.16 -9.88
N LYS A 349 -26.24 6.07 -10.41
CA LYS A 349 -26.99 4.83 -10.70
C LYS A 349 -27.58 4.23 -9.41
N LEU A 350 -26.77 4.12 -8.35
CA LEU A 350 -27.21 3.64 -7.04
C LEU A 350 -28.36 4.49 -6.45
N ARG A 351 -28.29 5.82 -6.58
CA ARG A 351 -29.37 6.71 -6.12
C ARG A 351 -30.68 6.48 -6.89
N ARG A 352 -30.60 6.25 -8.21
CA ARG A 352 -31.78 5.95 -9.05
C ARG A 352 -32.41 4.61 -8.67
N GLU A 353 -31.60 3.57 -8.48
CA GLU A 353 -32.06 2.23 -8.06
C GLU A 353 -32.67 2.25 -6.66
N ARG A 354 -32.08 2.98 -5.72
CA ARG A 354 -32.66 3.15 -4.38
C ARG A 354 -34.00 3.86 -4.41
N ASN A 355 -34.14 4.88 -5.26
CA ASN A 355 -35.39 5.59 -5.43
C ASN A 355 -36.46 4.71 -6.10
N SER A 356 -36.10 3.89 -7.10
CA SER A 356 -37.06 2.97 -7.73
C SER A 356 -37.52 1.87 -6.78
N ARG A 357 -36.62 1.27 -6.00
CA ARG A 357 -36.98 0.29 -4.96
C ARG A 357 -37.81 0.92 -3.83
N GLY A 358 -37.49 2.14 -3.41
CA GLY A 358 -38.28 2.87 -2.42
C GLY A 358 -39.69 3.20 -2.89
N CYS A 359 -39.88 3.47 -4.20
CA CYS A 359 -41.19 3.61 -4.80
C CYS A 359 -41.96 2.28 -4.82
N LEU A 360 -41.30 1.17 -5.16
CA LEU A 360 -41.94 -0.15 -5.12
C LEU A 360 -42.36 -0.54 -3.69
N ALA A 361 -41.50 -0.33 -2.69
CA ALA A 361 -41.83 -0.62 -1.30
C ALA A 361 -43.04 0.22 -0.79
N ARG A 362 -43.19 1.47 -1.24
CA ARG A 362 -44.36 2.29 -0.90
C ARG A 362 -45.64 1.83 -1.60
N LEU A 363 -45.56 1.30 -2.82
CA LEU A 363 -46.71 0.74 -3.53
C LEU A 363 -47.24 -0.53 -2.86
N PHE A 364 -46.34 -1.38 -2.33
CA PHE A 364 -46.73 -2.59 -1.61
C PHE A 364 -47.32 -2.32 -0.22
N VAL A 365 -46.91 -1.26 0.48
CA VAL A 365 -47.51 -0.89 1.78
C VAL A 365 -48.91 -0.29 1.62
N SER A 366 -49.20 0.39 0.50
CA SER A 366 -50.55 0.93 0.25
C SER A 366 -51.60 -0.10 -0.17
N GLU A 367 -51.20 -1.33 -0.50
CA GLU A 367 -52.14 -2.41 -0.86
C GLU A 367 -52.52 -3.30 0.34
N THR A 368 -51.72 -3.29 1.43
CA THR A 368 -51.99 -4.13 2.62
C THR A 368 -52.79 -3.43 3.72
N ASP A 369 -52.99 -2.11 3.64
CA ASP A 369 -53.69 -1.34 4.68
C ASP A 369 -55.21 -1.19 4.43
N ASN A 370 -55.81 -2.01 3.53
CA ASN A 370 -57.22 -1.90 3.15
C ASN A 370 -58.06 -3.18 3.35
N GLU A 371 -57.53 -4.19 4.06
CA GLU A 371 -58.26 -5.43 4.40
C GLU A 371 -58.06 -5.84 5.86
N THR A 372 -58.48 -5.02 6.84
CA THR A 372 -58.90 -5.52 8.16
C THR A 372 -59.79 -4.48 8.84
N ASP A 373 -61.01 -4.31 8.33
CA ASP A 373 -62.14 -3.82 9.13
C ASP A 373 -63.29 -4.78 8.83
N ASN A 374 -63.60 -5.61 9.84
CA ASN A 374 -64.78 -6.48 10.05
C ASN A 374 -64.33 -7.91 10.39
N GLU A 375 -64.31 -8.24 11.68
CA GLU A 375 -65.37 -9.07 12.22
C GLU A 375 -65.37 -9.01 13.76
N ASP A 376 -66.60 -8.89 14.25
CA ASP A 376 -67.04 -8.69 15.62
C ASP A 376 -66.73 -9.87 16.56
N ASN A 377 -66.72 -9.54 17.86
CA ASN A 377 -67.22 -10.35 19.00
C ASN A 377 -66.79 -11.81 19.14
N ASP A 378 -66.23 -12.18 20.29
CA ASP A 378 -67.11 -12.70 21.35
C ASP A 378 -66.44 -12.69 22.72
N ASP A 379 -67.26 -12.37 23.71
CA ASP A 379 -66.98 -12.36 25.14
C ASP A 379 -66.64 -13.75 25.66
N SER A 380 -65.68 -13.84 26.59
CA SER A 380 -65.60 -14.93 27.59
C SER A 380 -64.63 -14.54 28.70
N GLU A 381 -65.18 -13.96 29.78
CA GLU A 381 -64.66 -14.10 31.13
C GLU A 381 -64.39 -15.57 31.46
N VAL A 382 -63.28 -15.85 32.16
CA VAL A 382 -63.03 -16.81 33.28
C VAL A 382 -61.50 -16.78 33.40
N GLY A 383 -60.83 -16.47 34.50
CA GLY A 383 -61.16 -16.59 35.91
C GLY A 383 -59.87 -17.09 36.57
N GLU A 384 -59.43 -16.37 37.59
CA GLU A 384 -58.80 -16.86 38.83
C GLU A 384 -57.49 -17.68 38.87
N GLU A 385 -56.76 -17.39 39.96
CA GLU A 385 -55.81 -18.22 40.70
C GLU A 385 -54.42 -18.47 40.10
N ASP A 386 -53.35 -18.68 40.87
CA ASP A 386 -52.85 -18.26 42.18
C ASP A 386 -51.45 -18.90 42.26
N ASP A 387 -50.59 -18.36 43.13
CA ASP A 387 -49.43 -19.01 43.76
C ASP A 387 -48.29 -19.68 42.94
N GLY A 388 -47.06 -19.21 43.24
CA GLY A 388 -45.81 -19.98 43.03
C GLY A 388 -44.54 -19.14 42.96
#